data_AF-R2SL56-F1
#
_entry.id   AF-R2SL56-F1
#
_cell.length_a   1.000
_cell.length_b   1.000
_cell.length_c   1.000
_cell.angle_alpha   90.00
_cell.angle_beta   90.00
_cell.angle_gamma   90.00
#
_symmetry.space_group_name_H-M   'P 1'
#
loop_
_entity.id
_entity.type
_entity.pdbx_description
1 polymer ?
#
loop_
_entity_poly.entity_id
_entity_poly.type
_entity_poly.pdbx_seq_one_letter_code
_entity_poly.pdbx_strand_id
1 'polypeptide(L)'
;MQKLVKNLDKAIAAMLTCFGYSNQPSPASEYWTQPGLYELLVDDTWYGDIHLKNKSTWKMGKGSNIWIDEVVMDGKIPRGRTMMGKSKRYVTLNKKYVKKIG
;
A
#
# COMPACT_ATOMS: atom_id res chain seq x y z
N MET A 1 36.76 -8.78 9.99
CA MET A 1 35.49 -8.12 10.38
C MET A 1 34.37 -8.19 9.33
N GLN A 2 34.62 -8.28 8.01
CA GLN A 2 33.55 -8.31 7.00
C GLN A 2 32.74 -9.63 6.90
N LYS A 3 33.27 -10.77 7.38
CA LYS A 3 32.55 -12.06 7.35
C LYS A 3 31.43 -12.17 8.41
N LEU A 4 31.58 -11.49 9.54
CA LEU A 4 30.60 -11.50 10.63
C LEU A 4 29.33 -10.73 10.27
N VAL A 5 29.46 -9.58 9.58
CA VAL A 5 28.31 -8.75 9.15
C VAL A 5 27.45 -9.49 8.11
N LYS A 6 28.08 -10.13 7.12
CA LYS A 6 27.38 -10.90 6.08
C LYS A 6 26.61 -12.10 6.62
N ASN A 7 27.06 -12.69 7.73
CA ASN A 7 26.39 -13.80 8.39
C ASN A 7 25.21 -13.33 9.24
N LEU A 8 25.29 -12.13 9.81
CA LEU A 8 24.19 -11.50 10.54
C LEU A 8 23.03 -11.13 9.60
N ASP A 9 23.33 -10.56 8.43
CA ASP A 9 22.31 -10.22 7.43
C ASP A 9 21.55 -11.47 6.92
N LYS A 10 22.26 -12.58 6.71
CA LYS A 10 21.66 -13.86 6.32
C LYS A 10 20.79 -14.45 7.44
N ALA A 11 21.21 -14.33 8.71
CA ALA A 11 20.44 -14.83 9.84
C ALA A 11 19.15 -14.03 10.07
N ILE A 12 19.18 -12.70 9.87
CA ILE A 12 17.99 -11.85 9.93
C ILE A 12 17.03 -12.18 8.78
N ALA A 13 17.53 -12.33 7.55
CA ALA A 13 16.72 -12.72 6.40
C ALA A 13 16.06 -14.10 6.61
N ALA A 14 16.80 -15.08 7.15
CA ALA A 14 16.28 -16.41 7.45
C ALA A 14 15.22 -16.38 8.57
N MET A 15 15.41 -15.58 9.63
CA MET A 15 14.42 -15.44 10.70
C MET A 15 13.12 -14.76 10.22
N LEU A 16 13.19 -13.77 9.31
CA LEU A 16 11.99 -13.18 8.71
C LEU A 16 11.21 -14.18 7.83
N THR A 17 11.90 -15.07 7.11
CA THR A 17 11.24 -16.09 6.28
C THR A 17 10.54 -17.18 7.08
N CYS A 18 11.02 -17.49 8.30
CA CYS A 18 10.43 -18.53 9.15
C CYS A 18 9.21 -18.03 9.96
N PHE A 19 9.10 -16.72 10.21
CA PHE A 19 8.02 -16.13 11.03
C PHE A 19 6.85 -15.54 10.24
N GLY A 20 6.80 -15.71 8.91
CA GLY A 20 5.70 -15.19 8.08
C GLY A 20 5.60 -13.66 8.03
N TYR A 21 6.51 -12.94 8.70
CA TYR A 21 6.61 -11.50 8.64
C TYR A 21 7.50 -11.10 7.47
N SER A 22 6.93 -11.08 6.27
CA SER A 22 7.55 -10.39 5.15
C SER A 22 7.38 -8.89 5.36
N ASN A 23 8.42 -8.21 5.86
CA ASN A 23 8.56 -6.75 5.71
C ASN A 23 8.80 -6.33 4.24
N GLN A 24 8.46 -7.21 3.30
CA GLN A 24 8.55 -6.95 1.87
C GLN A 24 7.18 -6.49 1.38
N PRO A 25 7.11 -5.39 0.62
CA PRO A 25 5.85 -4.99 0.00
C PRO A 25 5.32 -6.16 -0.84
N SER A 26 4.00 -6.35 -0.83
CA SER A 26 3.36 -7.39 -1.67
C SER A 26 3.81 -7.24 -3.14
N PRO A 27 3.91 -8.34 -3.90
CA PRO A 27 4.28 -8.25 -5.31
C PRO A 27 3.28 -7.38 -6.08
N ALA A 28 3.74 -6.72 -7.14
CA ALA A 28 2.91 -5.76 -7.91
C ALA A 28 1.61 -6.38 -8.46
N SER A 29 1.58 -7.69 -8.70
CA SER A 29 0.38 -8.46 -9.10
C SER A 29 -0.75 -8.42 -8.08
N GLU A 30 -0.45 -8.14 -6.81
CA GLU A 30 -1.41 -8.01 -5.71
C GLU A 30 -2.08 -6.64 -5.68
N TYR A 31 -1.82 -5.78 -6.66
CA TYR A 31 -2.40 -4.45 -6.71
C TYR A 31 -3.19 -4.23 -7.99
N TRP A 32 -4.14 -3.30 -7.89
CA TRP A 32 -4.80 -2.74 -9.06
C TRP A 32 -3.93 -1.65 -9.71
N THR A 33 -4.02 -1.55 -11.03
CA THR A 33 -3.20 -0.64 -11.85
C THR A 33 -4.03 0.34 -12.68
N GLN A 34 -5.35 0.38 -12.46
CA GLN A 34 -6.28 1.23 -13.21
C GLN A 34 -6.99 2.21 -12.27
N PRO A 35 -7.36 3.41 -12.73
CA PRO A 35 -8.30 4.27 -12.02
C PRO A 35 -9.72 3.68 -12.08
N GLY A 36 -10.63 4.26 -11.27
CA GLY A 36 -12.04 3.88 -11.24
C GLY A 36 -12.62 3.83 -9.83
N LEU A 37 -13.75 3.12 -9.70
CA LEU A 37 -14.47 2.99 -8.44
C LEU A 37 -14.02 1.72 -7.70
N TYR A 38 -13.71 1.88 -6.41
CA TYR A 38 -13.24 0.81 -5.54
C TYR A 38 -14.08 0.73 -4.27
N GLU A 39 -14.28 -0.49 -3.78
CA GLU A 39 -14.87 -0.76 -2.46
C GLU A 39 -13.75 -1.12 -1.47
N LEU A 40 -13.78 -0.53 -0.27
CA LEU A 40 -12.86 -0.92 0.82
C LEU A 40 -13.28 -2.25 1.46
N LEU A 41 -12.33 -3.18 1.56
CA LEU A 41 -12.52 -4.47 2.20
C LEU A 41 -12.17 -4.45 3.70
N VAL A 42 -11.45 -3.42 4.15
CA VAL A 42 -11.05 -3.17 5.54
C VAL A 42 -11.13 -1.67 5.83
N ASP A 43 -11.22 -1.30 7.11
CA ASP A 43 -11.12 0.10 7.51
C ASP A 43 -9.72 0.65 7.21
N ASP A 44 -9.65 1.87 6.67
CA ASP A 44 -8.39 2.54 6.38
C ASP A 44 -8.54 4.08 6.48
N THR A 45 -7.51 4.80 6.07
CA THR A 45 -7.46 6.26 6.07
C THR A 45 -6.84 6.73 4.77
N TRP A 46 -7.19 7.95 4.35
CA TRP A 46 -6.43 8.61 3.28
C TRP A 46 -5.03 8.96 3.78
N TYR A 47 -4.07 9.07 2.87
CA TYR A 47 -2.70 9.46 3.17
C TYR A 47 -2.31 10.76 2.45
N GLY A 48 -1.42 11.53 3.04
CA GLY A 48 -0.91 12.78 2.48
C GLY A 48 0.28 12.60 1.52
N ASP A 49 0.87 11.41 1.47
CA ASP A 49 2.04 11.11 0.66
C ASP A 49 1.92 9.73 -0.03
N ILE A 50 2.67 9.56 -1.11
CA ILE A 50 2.66 8.35 -1.94
C ILE A 50 3.21 7.11 -1.22
N HIS A 51 4.04 7.28 -0.19
CA HIS A 51 4.61 6.18 0.60
C HIS A 51 3.67 5.70 1.70
N LEU A 52 2.48 6.33 1.84
CA LEU A 52 1.48 6.01 2.85
C LEU A 52 2.01 6.12 4.29
N LYS A 53 2.83 7.13 4.58
CA LYS A 53 3.41 7.35 5.92
C LYS A 53 2.65 8.41 6.72
N ASN A 54 2.16 9.44 6.04
CA ASN A 54 1.45 10.57 6.60
C ASN A 54 -0.06 10.33 6.56
N LYS A 55 -0.61 9.78 7.64
CA LYS A 55 -2.05 9.49 7.76
C LYS A 55 -2.86 10.79 7.81
N SER A 56 -3.91 10.86 7.01
CA SER A 56 -4.92 11.91 7.07
C SER A 56 -5.86 11.71 8.26
N THR A 57 -6.59 12.76 8.62
CA THR A 57 -7.72 12.68 9.55
C THR A 57 -8.98 12.07 8.90
N TRP A 58 -8.99 11.97 7.58
CA TRP A 58 -10.12 11.44 6.80
C TRP A 58 -10.07 9.92 6.76
N LYS A 59 -11.00 9.29 7.47
CA LYS A 59 -11.17 7.85 7.61
C LYS A 59 -12.10 7.29 6.53
N MET A 60 -11.87 6.04 6.17
CA MET A 60 -12.69 5.27 5.24
C MET A 60 -13.07 3.97 5.94
N GLY A 61 -14.37 3.71 6.06
CA GLY A 61 -14.85 2.46 6.63
C GLY A 61 -14.90 1.34 5.61
N LYS A 62 -14.82 0.10 6.08
CA LYS A 62 -15.11 -1.09 5.28
C LYS A 62 -16.49 -0.97 4.61
N GLY A 63 -16.57 -1.40 3.36
CA GLY A 63 -17.77 -1.32 2.52
C GLY A 63 -18.01 0.08 1.93
N SER A 64 -17.17 1.06 2.24
CA SER A 64 -17.26 2.37 1.58
C SER A 64 -16.71 2.31 0.16
N ASN A 65 -17.34 3.08 -0.73
CA ASN A 65 -16.90 3.26 -2.10
C ASN A 65 -16.00 4.49 -2.20
N ILE A 66 -14.85 4.34 -2.85
CA ILE A 66 -13.90 5.42 -3.11
C ILE A 66 -13.62 5.51 -4.61
N TRP A 67 -13.54 6.74 -5.10
CA TRP A 67 -13.14 7.01 -6.46
C TRP A 67 -11.64 7.31 -6.52
N ILE A 68 -10.94 6.67 -7.46
CA ILE A 68 -9.52 6.88 -7.71
C ILE A 68 -9.37 7.56 -9.06
N ASP A 69 -8.92 8.82 -9.03
CA ASP A 69 -8.71 9.63 -10.22
C ASP A 69 -7.53 9.14 -11.06
N GLU A 70 -6.47 8.66 -10.39
CA GLU A 70 -5.23 8.26 -11.04
C GLU A 70 -4.49 7.18 -10.26
N VAL A 71 -3.72 6.36 -10.97
CA VAL A 71 -2.76 5.42 -10.37
C VAL A 71 -1.34 5.94 -10.56
N VAL A 72 -0.61 6.07 -9.46
CA VAL A 72 0.79 6.52 -9.44
C VAL A 72 1.71 5.46 -8.85
N MET A 73 2.96 5.43 -9.28
CA MET A 73 3.92 4.41 -8.85
C MET A 73 4.82 4.90 -7.72
N ASP A 74 4.80 4.20 -6.59
CA ASP A 74 5.83 4.27 -5.54
C ASP A 74 6.87 3.18 -5.79
N GLY A 75 7.88 3.51 -6.60
CA GLY A 75 8.81 2.52 -7.14
C GLY A 75 8.08 1.53 -8.05
N LYS A 76 7.84 0.30 -7.55
CA LYS A 76 7.12 -0.78 -8.27
C LYS A 76 5.70 -1.03 -7.75
N ILE A 77 5.25 -0.24 -6.77
CA ILE A 77 3.96 -0.45 -6.10
C ILE A 77 2.98 0.64 -6.55
N PRO A 78 1.85 0.28 -7.19
CA PRO A 78 0.86 1.27 -7.57
C PRO A 78 0.06 1.75 -6.35
N ARG A 79 -0.24 3.05 -6.34
CA ARG A 79 -1.03 3.76 -5.34
C ARG A 79 -2.17 4.49 -6.02
N GLY A 80 -3.32 4.50 -5.36
CA GLY A 80 -4.45 5.29 -5.79
C GLY A 80 -4.21 6.73 -5.38
N ARG A 81 -4.40 7.67 -6.30
CA ARG A 81 -4.34 9.10 -6.06
C ARG A 81 -5.71 9.70 -6.36
N THR A 82 -6.21 10.50 -5.43
CA THR A 82 -7.43 11.29 -5.64
C THR A 82 -7.21 12.74 -5.23
N MET A 83 -7.94 13.65 -5.86
CA MET A 83 -8.04 15.04 -5.43
C MET A 83 -9.16 15.19 -4.41
N MET A 84 -8.80 15.51 -3.16
CA MET A 84 -9.77 15.77 -2.09
C MET A 84 -9.64 17.23 -1.66
N GLY A 85 -10.56 18.07 -2.15
CA GLY A 85 -10.45 19.52 -2.05
C GLY A 85 -9.26 20.03 -2.87
N LYS A 86 -8.35 20.78 -2.24
CA LYS A 86 -7.15 21.35 -2.88
C LYS A 86 -5.90 20.48 -2.73
N SER A 87 -6.02 19.29 -2.13
CA SER A 87 -4.87 18.45 -1.80
C SER A 87 -4.99 17.06 -2.42
N LYS A 88 -3.86 16.55 -2.91
CA LYS A 88 -3.73 15.15 -3.33
C LYS A 88 -3.78 14.24 -2.11
N ARG A 89 -4.52 13.14 -2.22
CA ARG A 89 -4.56 12.07 -1.23
C ARG A 89 -4.22 10.75 -1.88
N TYR A 90 -3.64 9.87 -1.09
CA TYR A 90 -3.16 8.57 -1.53
C TYR A 90 -3.80 7.45 -0.73
N VAL A 91 -3.94 6.28 -1.35
CA VAL A 91 -4.43 5.07 -0.71
C VAL A 91 -3.76 3.84 -1.33
N THR A 92 -3.76 2.73 -0.61
CA THR A 92 -3.32 1.45 -1.15
C THR A 92 -4.30 0.95 -2.22
N LEU A 93 -3.77 0.36 -3.29
CA LEU A 93 -4.55 -0.38 -4.30
C LEU A 93 -4.37 -1.90 -4.15
N ASN A 94 -3.90 -2.36 -2.99
CA ASN A 94 -3.71 -3.77 -2.73
C ASN A 94 -5.07 -4.49 -2.73
N LYS A 95 -5.18 -5.59 -3.48
CA LYS A 95 -6.40 -6.39 -3.67
C LYS A 95 -6.97 -6.98 -2.38
N LYS A 96 -6.16 -7.09 -1.33
CA LYS A 96 -6.62 -7.50 0.01
C LYS A 96 -7.37 -6.39 0.76
N TYR A 97 -7.14 -5.13 0.39
CA TYR A 97 -7.67 -3.95 1.05
C TYR A 97 -8.79 -3.29 0.24
N VAL A 98 -8.73 -3.40 -1.08
CA VAL A 98 -9.72 -2.80 -1.99
C VAL A 98 -10.09 -3.73 -3.15
N LYS A 99 -11.33 -3.63 -3.60
CA LYS A 99 -11.86 -4.34 -4.77
C LYS A 99 -12.33 -3.34 -5.82
N LYS A 100 -11.93 -3.50 -7.08
CA LYS A 100 -12.47 -2.69 -8.19
C LYS A 100 -13.92 -3.11 -8.46
N ILE A 101 -14.83 -2.13 -8.55
CA ILE A 101 -16.26 -2.35 -8.79
C ILE A 101 -16.81 -1.60 -10.01
N GLY A 102 -16.05 -0.67 -10.59
CA GLY A 102 -16.39 0.10 -11.79
C GLY A 102 -15.17 0.69 -12.48
#